data_AF-A0A941RW42-F1
#
_entry.id   AF-A0A941RW42-F1
#
_cell.length_a   1.000
_cell.length_b   1.000
_cell.length_c   1.000
_cell.angle_alpha   90.00
_cell.angle_beta   90.00
_cell.angle_gamma   90.00
#
_symmetry.space_group_name_H-M   'P 1'
#
loop_
_entity.id
_entity.type
_entity.pdbx_description
1 polymer ?
#
loop_
_entity_poly.entity_id
_entity_poly.type
_entity_poly.pdbx_seq_one_letter_code
_entity_poly.pdbx_strand_id
1 'polypeptide(L)'
;GAEAWRKNLKAEFKGNKGDGWGYSESPLIDGDLLICTPGAGTNTMVALNKKTGVLVWTVARPGDRGAGHSSAAIATVGGTKVYVQVTASGPMGVRASDGKLLWTHDIPQTIAVIPTPIIRGDLVYFAVGYGRGGGLLRQVPADGGAVNLDVIYPVKTELANKHGGVVLVGDNVYGDSDDQGVPRCSDLMTGAVKWKKRGTGRGSAATISADGHLYILFADGTLVLAKADPADYVEVSSFKVPGSGSRPSWAHPVIVDGLLYLREDDTILCYDLRAK
;
A
#
# COMPACT_ATOMS: atom_id res chain seq x y z
N GLY A 1 -27.23 4.93 2.43
CA GLY A 1 -27.26 6.38 2.71
C GLY A 1 -27.46 7.14 1.41
N ALA A 2 -27.84 8.42 1.49
CA ALA A 2 -27.90 9.32 0.31
C ALA A 2 -26.50 9.85 -0.05
N GLU A 3 -26.25 10.12 -1.33
CA GLU A 3 -24.99 10.72 -1.81
C GLU A 3 -24.87 12.16 -1.30
N ALA A 4 -23.77 12.48 -0.60
CA ALA A 4 -23.51 13.84 -0.11
C ALA A 4 -22.85 14.73 -1.17
N TRP A 5 -21.87 14.18 -1.89
CA TRP A 5 -21.18 14.82 -3.01
C TRP A 5 -20.42 13.77 -3.81
N ARG A 6 -20.03 14.13 -5.03
CA ARG A 6 -19.25 13.28 -5.95
C ARG A 6 -18.16 14.11 -6.62
N LYS A 7 -16.99 13.49 -6.80
CA LYS A 7 -15.89 14.06 -7.59
C LYS A 7 -15.39 13.09 -8.65
N ASN A 8 -15.19 13.59 -9.87
CA ASN A 8 -14.54 12.85 -10.95
C ASN A 8 -13.09 13.33 -11.11
N LEU A 9 -12.14 12.48 -10.71
CA LEU A 9 -10.71 12.86 -10.69
C LEU A 9 -10.18 13.30 -12.06
N LYS A 10 -10.62 12.65 -13.14
CA LYS A 10 -10.20 13.01 -14.51
C LYS A 10 -10.77 14.35 -14.93
N ALA A 11 -12.08 14.55 -14.79
CA ALA A 11 -12.76 15.75 -15.28
C ALA A 11 -12.41 16.99 -14.45
N GLU A 12 -12.34 16.86 -13.12
CA GLU A 12 -12.20 18.02 -12.22
C GLU A 12 -10.75 18.38 -11.91
N PHE A 13 -9.85 17.39 -11.86
CA PHE A 13 -8.44 17.60 -11.49
C PHE A 13 -7.47 17.32 -12.63
N LYS A 14 -7.97 17.08 -13.85
CA LYS A 14 -7.19 16.63 -15.01
C LYS A 14 -6.42 15.35 -14.72
N GLY A 15 -7.01 14.49 -13.88
CA GLY A 15 -6.37 13.30 -13.33
C GLY A 15 -5.78 12.41 -14.41
N ASN A 16 -4.56 11.96 -14.19
CA ASN A 16 -3.82 11.08 -15.06
C ASN A 16 -3.42 9.82 -14.27
N LYS A 17 -3.92 8.67 -14.72
CA LYS A 17 -3.45 7.38 -14.21
C LYS A 17 -2.12 7.06 -14.90
N GLY A 18 -1.14 6.58 -14.14
CA GLY A 18 0.14 6.12 -14.69
C GLY A 18 0.03 4.83 -15.50
N ASP A 19 -1.15 4.20 -15.48
CA ASP A 19 -1.48 2.96 -16.15
C ASP A 19 -2.83 3.07 -16.89
N GLY A 20 -3.17 2.04 -17.68
CA GLY A 20 -4.43 1.99 -18.42
C GLY A 20 -5.66 1.59 -17.60
N TRP A 21 -5.53 1.33 -16.30
CA TRP A 21 -6.60 0.84 -15.43
C TRP A 21 -7.31 1.99 -14.68
N GLY A 22 -8.35 1.64 -13.91
CA GLY A 22 -9.10 2.56 -13.06
C GLY A 22 -8.34 2.97 -11.79
N TYR A 23 -8.82 4.04 -11.14
CA TYR A 23 -8.39 4.40 -9.78
C TYR A 23 -8.88 3.35 -8.78
N SER A 24 -7.99 2.92 -7.89
CA SER A 24 -8.31 1.96 -6.83
C SER A 24 -7.61 2.28 -5.51
N GLU A 25 -7.03 3.48 -5.37
CA GLU A 25 -6.57 3.92 -4.06
C GLU A 25 -7.77 3.96 -3.11
N SER A 26 -7.51 3.71 -1.83
CA SER A 26 -8.46 4.05 -0.77
C SER A 26 -8.14 5.48 -0.33
N PRO A 27 -9.04 6.47 -0.55
CA PRO A 27 -8.79 7.83 -0.10
C PRO A 27 -8.55 7.88 1.40
N LEU A 28 -7.54 8.64 1.82
CA LEU A 28 -7.17 8.78 3.22
C LEU A 28 -8.03 9.86 3.88
N ILE A 29 -8.63 9.53 5.03
CA ILE A 29 -9.33 10.52 5.86
C ILE A 29 -8.42 10.94 7.02
N ASP A 30 -8.21 12.25 7.17
CA ASP A 30 -7.51 12.83 8.32
C ASP A 30 -8.22 14.10 8.78
N GLY A 31 -8.82 14.06 9.97
CA GLY A 31 -9.64 15.16 10.47
C GLY A 31 -10.80 15.49 9.52
N ASP A 32 -10.86 16.72 9.03
CA ASP A 32 -11.86 17.18 8.04
C ASP A 32 -11.38 17.04 6.59
N LEU A 33 -10.21 16.45 6.36
CA LEU A 33 -9.65 16.28 5.02
C LEU A 33 -9.92 14.87 4.49
N LEU A 34 -10.17 14.80 3.18
CA LEU A 34 -10.07 13.61 2.35
C LEU A 34 -8.92 13.83 1.38
N ILE A 35 -7.92 12.95 1.42
CA ILE A 35 -6.73 12.98 0.58
C ILE A 35 -6.87 11.95 -0.52
N CYS A 36 -6.68 12.37 -1.77
CA CYS A 36 -6.67 11.48 -2.93
C CYS A 36 -5.66 11.95 -3.98
N THR A 37 -5.38 11.09 -4.95
CA THR A 37 -4.26 11.21 -5.89
C THR A 37 -4.79 11.20 -7.32
N PRO A 38 -5.21 12.36 -7.87
CA PRO A 38 -5.58 12.43 -9.28
C PRO A 38 -4.38 12.16 -10.21
N GLY A 39 -3.15 12.38 -9.77
CA GLY A 39 -1.95 12.08 -10.56
C GLY A 39 -1.69 13.05 -11.73
N ALA A 40 -2.38 14.19 -11.78
CA ALA A 40 -2.16 15.18 -12.83
C ALA A 40 -0.87 15.97 -12.59
N GLY A 41 -0.23 16.49 -13.64
CA GLY A 41 0.97 17.33 -13.50
C GLY A 41 0.76 18.63 -12.69
N THR A 42 -0.49 19.07 -12.51
CA THR A 42 -0.86 20.20 -11.64
C THR A 42 -1.57 19.78 -10.35
N ASN A 43 -2.04 18.53 -10.27
CA ASN A 43 -2.84 18.01 -9.16
C ASN A 43 -2.48 16.55 -8.92
N THR A 44 -1.22 16.30 -8.56
CA THR A 44 -0.74 14.95 -8.27
C THR A 44 -1.52 14.39 -7.08
N MET A 45 -1.59 15.16 -6.00
CA MET A 45 -2.39 14.86 -4.81
C MET A 45 -3.22 16.08 -4.44
N VAL A 46 -4.43 15.85 -3.95
CA VAL A 46 -5.35 16.89 -3.49
C VAL A 46 -5.86 16.56 -2.09
N ALA A 47 -6.15 17.60 -1.31
CA ALA A 47 -6.99 17.51 -0.14
C ALA A 47 -8.32 18.19 -0.39
N LEU A 48 -9.39 17.48 -0.09
CA LEU A 48 -10.76 17.97 -0.16
C LEU A 48 -11.33 18.04 1.26
N ASN A 49 -12.28 18.94 1.49
CA ASN A 49 -13.10 18.85 2.68
C ASN A 49 -13.96 17.58 2.59
N LYS A 50 -13.83 16.67 3.56
CA LYS A 50 -14.49 15.35 3.51
C LYS A 50 -16.02 15.43 3.47
N LYS A 51 -16.61 16.52 3.98
CA LYS A 51 -18.07 16.69 4.05
C LYS A 51 -18.65 17.35 2.80
N THR A 52 -17.88 18.20 2.12
CA THR A 52 -18.39 19.00 0.99
C THR A 52 -17.72 18.71 -0.35
N GLY A 53 -16.57 18.03 -0.35
CA GLY A 53 -15.76 17.79 -1.54
C GLY A 53 -15.03 19.04 -2.06
N VAL A 54 -15.13 20.19 -1.38
CA VAL A 54 -14.45 21.43 -1.79
C VAL A 54 -12.93 21.25 -1.67
N LEU A 55 -12.18 21.66 -2.69
CA LEU A 55 -10.71 21.63 -2.69
C LEU A 55 -10.16 22.55 -1.59
N VAL A 56 -9.29 22.00 -0.74
CA VAL A 56 -8.60 22.72 0.33
C VAL A 56 -7.19 23.10 -0.13
N TRP A 57 -6.42 22.11 -0.62
CA TRP A 57 -5.12 22.34 -1.24
C TRP A 57 -4.84 21.28 -2.30
N THR A 58 -3.89 21.57 -3.18
CA THR A 58 -3.40 20.65 -4.22
C THR A 58 -1.88 20.76 -4.30
N VAL A 59 -1.23 19.69 -4.74
CA VAL A 59 0.21 19.65 -4.95
C VAL A 59 0.54 18.96 -6.27
N ALA A 60 1.52 19.52 -6.97
CA ALA A 60 2.12 18.91 -8.14
C ALA A 60 3.44 18.25 -7.76
N ARG A 61 3.66 17.03 -8.22
CA ARG A 61 4.99 16.44 -8.36
C ARG A 61 5.49 16.69 -9.78
N PRO A 62 6.54 17.52 -9.98
CA PRO A 62 7.12 17.74 -11.30
C PRO A 62 7.55 16.41 -11.95
N GLY A 63 7.19 16.21 -13.21
CA GLY A 63 7.56 15.00 -13.97
C GLY A 63 6.86 13.71 -13.51
N ASP A 64 5.78 13.80 -12.72
CA ASP A 64 5.03 12.61 -12.33
C ASP A 64 4.39 11.92 -13.54
N ARG A 65 4.53 10.59 -13.59
CA ARG A 65 3.98 9.76 -14.65
C ARG A 65 2.50 9.43 -14.44
N GLY A 66 1.95 9.80 -13.30
CA GLY A 66 0.54 9.64 -12.98
C GLY A 66 0.31 8.91 -11.66
N ALA A 67 -0.96 8.85 -11.26
CA ALA A 67 -1.37 8.14 -10.06
C ALA A 67 -1.15 6.62 -10.20
N GLY A 68 -0.77 5.99 -9.10
CA GLY A 68 -0.75 4.53 -8.97
C GLY A 68 -2.08 4.00 -8.43
N HIS A 69 -2.02 2.82 -7.85
CA HIS A 69 -3.08 2.18 -7.05
C HIS A 69 -2.81 2.27 -5.54
N SER A 70 -1.60 2.70 -5.14
CA SER A 70 -1.20 2.93 -3.75
C SER A 70 -2.11 3.96 -3.06
N SER A 71 -2.37 3.74 -1.78
CA SER A 71 -3.05 4.70 -0.92
C SER A 71 -2.03 5.55 -0.15
N ALA A 72 -2.43 6.75 0.28
CA ALA A 72 -1.57 7.59 1.11
C ALA A 72 -1.48 7.06 2.56
N ALA A 73 -0.32 7.20 3.18
CA ALA A 73 -0.08 6.91 4.59
C ALA A 73 0.34 8.18 5.34
N ILE A 74 0.18 8.20 6.67
CA ILE A 74 0.55 9.35 7.51
C ILE A 74 1.85 9.04 8.26
N ALA A 75 2.79 9.98 8.21
CA ALA A 75 3.96 10.02 9.08
C ALA A 75 3.95 11.32 9.90
N THR A 76 4.69 11.35 11.02
CA THR A 76 4.96 12.57 11.77
C THR A 76 6.46 12.66 12.03
N VAL A 77 7.09 13.73 11.55
CA VAL A 77 8.55 13.91 11.50
C VAL A 77 8.90 15.26 12.09
N GLY A 78 9.56 15.28 13.26
CA GLY A 78 9.87 16.52 13.98
C GLY A 78 8.64 17.41 14.23
N GLY A 79 7.49 16.81 14.54
CA GLY A 79 6.22 17.52 14.72
C GLY A 79 5.48 17.90 13.43
N THR A 80 6.09 17.70 12.26
CA THR A 80 5.43 17.93 10.96
C THR A 80 4.68 16.68 10.53
N LYS A 81 3.37 16.79 10.31
CA LYS A 81 2.56 15.72 9.72
C LYS A 81 2.78 15.66 8.21
N VAL A 82 3.15 14.48 7.71
CA VAL A 82 3.48 14.22 6.30
C VAL A 82 2.54 13.16 5.73
N TYR A 83 1.89 13.47 4.62
CA TYR A 83 1.24 12.47 3.78
C TYR A 83 2.28 11.87 2.83
N VAL A 84 2.44 10.56 2.91
CA VAL A 84 3.36 9.79 2.07
C VAL A 84 2.54 9.03 1.04
N GLN A 85 2.84 9.23 -0.24
CA GLN A 85 2.17 8.54 -1.34
C GLN A 85 3.21 8.02 -2.34
N VAL A 86 2.90 6.91 -2.99
CA VAL A 86 3.73 6.33 -4.06
C VAL A 86 2.97 6.42 -5.37
N THR A 87 3.44 7.28 -6.27
CA THR A 87 2.86 7.46 -7.61
C THR A 87 3.61 6.59 -8.62
N ALA A 88 3.23 6.64 -9.91
CA ALA A 88 3.95 5.93 -10.98
C ALA A 88 5.41 6.41 -11.16
N SER A 89 5.78 7.56 -10.59
CA SER A 89 7.16 8.04 -10.53
C SER A 89 7.88 7.70 -9.22
N GLY A 90 7.21 7.17 -8.19
CA GLY A 90 7.82 6.75 -6.91
C GLY A 90 7.25 7.46 -5.68
N PRO A 91 7.87 7.29 -4.50
CA PRO A 91 7.43 7.93 -3.26
C PRO A 91 7.54 9.46 -3.29
N MET A 92 6.60 10.15 -2.63
CA MET A 92 6.64 11.57 -2.33
C MET A 92 6.07 11.86 -0.94
N GLY A 93 6.61 12.88 -0.29
CA GLY A 93 6.12 13.40 0.99
C GLY A 93 5.51 14.78 0.82
N VAL A 94 4.30 14.97 1.36
CA VAL A 94 3.53 16.21 1.27
C VAL A 94 3.17 16.67 2.67
N ARG A 95 3.41 17.94 3.00
CA ARG A 95 3.04 18.51 4.27
C ARG A 95 1.52 18.59 4.40
N ALA A 96 0.98 18.03 5.47
CA ALA A 96 -0.47 17.87 5.62
C ALA A 96 -1.24 19.19 5.78
N SER A 97 -0.59 20.22 6.34
CA SER A 97 -1.24 21.50 6.67
C SER A 97 -1.57 22.35 5.45
N ASP A 98 -0.78 22.25 4.38
CA ASP A 98 -0.86 23.19 3.25
C ASP A 98 -0.56 22.57 1.88
N GLY A 99 -0.29 21.27 1.80
CA GLY A 99 0.03 20.62 0.54
C GLY A 99 1.43 20.91 0.02
N LYS A 100 2.35 21.47 0.82
CA LYS A 100 3.73 21.70 0.33
C LYS A 100 4.41 20.36 0.02
N LEU A 101 4.94 20.21 -1.20
CA LEU A 101 5.83 19.10 -1.53
C LEU A 101 7.12 19.21 -0.71
N LEU A 102 7.42 18.19 0.10
CA LEU A 102 8.59 18.17 0.97
C LEU A 102 9.76 17.45 0.33
N TRP A 103 9.51 16.28 -0.23
CA TRP A 103 10.53 15.44 -0.86
C TRP A 103 9.92 14.50 -1.89
N THR A 104 10.75 14.00 -2.79
CA THR A 104 10.42 12.97 -3.78
C THR A 104 11.54 11.96 -3.87
N HIS A 105 11.20 10.71 -4.20
CA HIS A 105 12.16 9.68 -4.55
C HIS A 105 11.72 9.02 -5.87
N ASP A 106 12.60 9.05 -6.86
CA ASP A 106 12.29 8.53 -8.18
C ASP A 106 12.51 7.03 -8.25
N ILE A 107 11.61 6.34 -8.94
CA ILE A 107 11.76 4.92 -9.29
C ILE A 107 11.86 4.75 -10.81
N PRO A 108 12.52 3.67 -11.28
CA PRO A 108 12.46 3.31 -12.69
C PRO A 108 11.02 3.14 -13.17
N GLN A 109 10.79 3.42 -14.46
CA GLN A 109 9.47 3.27 -15.07
C GLN A 109 8.92 1.86 -14.85
N THR A 110 7.67 1.75 -14.43
CA THR A 110 6.99 0.47 -14.19
C THR A 110 5.61 0.48 -14.86
N ILE A 111 4.93 -0.66 -14.84
CA ILE A 111 3.58 -0.80 -15.38
C ILE A 111 2.54 -0.25 -14.39
N ALA A 112 2.64 -0.63 -13.11
CA ALA A 112 1.79 -0.09 -12.06
C ALA A 112 2.49 -0.13 -10.70
N VAL A 113 2.09 0.80 -9.83
CA VAL A 113 2.52 0.90 -8.43
C VAL A 113 1.30 0.63 -7.57
N ILE A 114 1.32 -0.47 -6.80
CA ILE A 114 0.14 -0.97 -6.09
C ILE A 114 0.27 -0.92 -4.57
N PRO A 115 1.39 -1.37 -3.96
CA PRO A 115 1.48 -1.43 -2.51
C PRO A 115 1.43 -0.05 -1.85
N THR A 116 0.58 0.09 -0.83
CA THR A 116 0.60 1.22 0.10
C THR A 116 1.91 1.20 0.88
N PRO A 117 2.61 2.35 1.06
CA PRO A 117 3.87 2.40 1.79
C PRO A 117 3.66 2.11 3.28
N ILE A 118 4.66 1.50 3.91
CA ILE A 118 4.66 1.27 5.36
C ILE A 118 5.44 2.38 6.05
N ILE A 119 4.83 2.97 7.08
CA ILE A 119 5.45 3.99 7.92
C ILE A 119 5.85 3.36 9.26
N ARG A 120 7.12 3.55 9.66
CA ARG A 120 7.61 3.26 11.01
C ARG A 120 8.37 4.48 11.54
N GLY A 121 7.72 5.27 12.39
CA GLY A 121 8.30 6.53 12.84
C GLY A 121 8.61 7.44 11.65
N ASP A 122 9.89 7.71 11.44
CA ASP A 122 10.41 8.51 10.32
C ASP A 122 10.73 7.69 9.05
N LEU A 123 10.65 6.36 9.13
CA LEU A 123 10.97 5.46 8.03
C LEU A 123 9.78 5.29 7.08
N VAL A 124 10.10 5.23 5.78
CA VAL A 124 9.17 4.93 4.69
C VAL A 124 9.69 3.73 3.92
N TYR A 125 9.04 2.59 4.10
CA TYR A 125 9.24 1.43 3.23
C TYR A 125 8.23 1.46 2.08
N PHE A 126 8.71 1.26 0.87
CA PHE A 126 7.85 1.15 -0.32
C PHE A 126 8.24 -0.07 -1.15
N ALA A 127 7.26 -0.64 -1.86
CA ALA A 127 7.46 -1.73 -2.79
C ALA A 127 6.73 -1.44 -4.10
N VAL A 128 7.31 -1.93 -5.20
CA VAL A 128 6.85 -1.73 -6.57
C VAL A 128 6.97 -3.07 -7.31
N GLY A 129 5.88 -3.49 -7.94
CA GLY A 129 5.82 -4.72 -8.71
C GLY A 129 6.48 -4.59 -10.08
N TYR A 130 6.31 -5.62 -10.90
CA TYR A 130 6.85 -5.74 -12.26
C TYR A 130 8.39 -5.68 -12.27
N GLY A 131 8.99 -6.47 -11.38
CA GLY A 131 10.43 -6.65 -11.28
C GLY A 131 11.20 -5.41 -10.80
N ARG A 132 10.52 -4.41 -10.20
CA ARG A 132 11.19 -3.18 -9.75
C ARG A 132 11.83 -3.31 -8.38
N GLY A 133 11.10 -3.76 -7.37
CA GLY A 133 11.70 -3.99 -6.06
C GLY A 133 11.06 -3.18 -4.95
N GLY A 134 11.81 -2.96 -3.87
CA GLY A 134 11.42 -2.11 -2.75
C GLY A 134 12.61 -1.43 -2.11
N GLY A 135 12.37 -0.31 -1.43
CA GLY A 135 13.41 0.52 -0.82
C GLY A 135 13.00 1.00 0.57
N LEU A 136 13.97 1.50 1.34
CA LEU A 136 13.74 2.15 2.62
C LEU A 136 14.33 3.54 2.62
N LEU A 137 13.49 4.50 2.94
CA LEU A 137 13.83 5.91 3.06
C LEU A 137 13.67 6.34 4.52
N ARG A 138 14.41 7.36 4.93
CA ARG A 138 14.24 8.03 6.21
C ARG A 138 13.91 9.50 5.98
N GLN A 139 12.85 9.95 6.61
CA GLN A 139 12.47 11.36 6.62
C GLN A 139 13.22 12.10 7.72
N VAL A 140 13.90 13.18 7.40
CA VAL A 140 14.75 13.91 8.35
C VAL A 140 14.16 15.30 8.60
N PRO A 141 13.81 15.65 9.85
CA PRO A 141 13.27 16.97 10.14
C PRO A 141 14.31 18.07 9.87
N ALA A 142 13.82 19.21 9.38
CA ALA A 142 14.61 20.41 9.13
C ALA A 142 13.82 21.67 9.55
N ASP A 143 14.47 22.83 9.50
CA ASP A 143 13.91 24.10 9.98
C ASP A 143 12.59 24.48 9.30
N GLY A 144 11.72 25.14 10.05
CA GLY A 144 10.43 25.65 9.55
C GLY A 144 9.45 24.55 9.13
N GLY A 145 9.56 23.35 9.70
CA GLY A 145 8.72 22.20 9.36
C GLY A 145 9.01 21.64 7.97
N ALA A 146 10.23 21.85 7.45
CA ALA A 146 10.73 21.13 6.29
C ALA A 146 11.11 19.70 6.68
N VAL A 147 11.12 18.81 5.70
CA VAL A 147 11.50 17.41 5.88
C VAL A 147 12.35 17.02 4.67
N ASN A 148 13.61 16.65 4.94
CA ASN A 148 14.54 16.09 3.97
C ASN A 148 14.37 14.57 3.88
N LEU A 149 15.10 13.95 2.95
CA LEU A 149 15.01 12.52 2.70
C LEU A 149 16.39 11.89 2.57
N ASP A 150 16.66 10.91 3.41
CA ASP A 150 17.82 10.02 3.31
C ASP A 150 17.40 8.67 2.73
N VAL A 151 18.26 8.07 1.92
CA VAL A 151 18.07 6.70 1.40
C VAL A 151 18.83 5.74 2.31
N ILE A 152 18.12 4.91 3.08
CA ILE A 152 18.75 3.89 3.95
C ILE A 152 19.25 2.73 3.11
N TYR A 153 18.43 2.25 2.17
CA TYR A 153 18.89 1.42 1.07
C TYR A 153 18.06 1.70 -0.19
N PRO A 154 18.71 1.65 -1.37
CA PRO A 154 18.05 1.90 -2.64
C PRO A 154 17.10 0.76 -2.99
N VAL A 155 16.38 0.89 -4.10
CA VAL A 155 15.49 -0.16 -4.60
C VAL A 155 16.25 -1.48 -4.79
N LYS A 156 15.76 -2.53 -4.12
CA LYS A 156 16.23 -3.92 -4.20
C LYS A 156 15.19 -4.78 -4.90
N THR A 157 15.54 -5.40 -6.02
CA THR A 157 14.60 -6.13 -6.88
C THR A 157 13.99 -7.33 -6.17
N GLU A 158 14.72 -7.95 -5.24
CA GLU A 158 14.24 -9.06 -4.43
C GLU A 158 13.08 -8.69 -3.48
N LEU A 159 12.83 -7.40 -3.26
CA LEU A 159 11.73 -6.88 -2.44
C LEU A 159 10.49 -6.52 -3.27
N ALA A 160 10.46 -6.84 -4.56
CA ALA A 160 9.33 -6.56 -5.43
C ALA A 160 8.05 -7.22 -4.91
N ASN A 161 6.97 -6.45 -4.91
CA ASN A 161 5.64 -6.91 -4.55
C ASN A 161 4.63 -6.21 -5.47
N LYS A 162 3.69 -6.97 -6.03
CA LYS A 162 2.68 -6.44 -6.95
C LYS A 162 1.35 -6.25 -6.24
N HIS A 163 0.41 -7.19 -6.37
CA HIS A 163 -0.90 -7.08 -5.72
C HIS A 163 -0.80 -7.37 -4.23
N GLY A 164 -1.87 -7.03 -3.51
CA GLY A 164 -2.07 -7.57 -2.17
C GLY A 164 -1.29 -6.93 -1.02
N GLY A 165 -0.35 -6.03 -1.35
CA GLY A 165 0.40 -5.24 -0.38
C GLY A 165 1.49 -5.99 0.38
N VAL A 166 2.03 -5.32 1.40
CA VAL A 166 3.04 -5.83 2.33
C VAL A 166 2.61 -5.48 3.75
N VAL A 167 3.02 -6.27 4.74
CA VAL A 167 2.80 -5.99 6.16
C VAL A 167 4.11 -5.98 6.93
N LEU A 168 4.14 -5.22 8.02
CA LEU A 168 5.28 -5.13 8.92
C LEU A 168 4.90 -5.74 10.28
N VAL A 169 5.60 -6.79 10.69
CA VAL A 169 5.41 -7.47 11.99
C VAL A 169 6.76 -7.62 12.67
N GLY A 170 6.90 -7.07 13.87
CA GLY A 170 8.22 -6.87 14.48
C GLY A 170 9.13 -6.13 13.49
N ASP A 171 10.41 -6.48 13.37
CA ASP A 171 11.34 -5.80 12.46
C ASP A 171 11.33 -6.33 11.02
N ASN A 172 10.27 -7.02 10.61
CA ASN A 172 10.24 -7.78 9.36
C ASN A 172 9.06 -7.42 8.48
N VAL A 173 9.34 -7.27 7.19
CA VAL A 173 8.34 -7.04 6.15
C VAL A 173 7.99 -8.37 5.50
N TYR A 174 6.69 -8.66 5.45
CA TYR A 174 6.13 -9.84 4.81
C TYR A 174 5.27 -9.44 3.63
N GLY A 175 5.29 -10.26 2.58
CA GLY A 175 4.48 -10.07 1.38
C GLY A 175 4.73 -11.17 0.37
N ASP A 176 4.32 -10.93 -0.87
CA ASP A 176 4.60 -11.80 -2.01
C ASP A 176 5.95 -11.43 -2.69
N SER A 177 6.38 -12.27 -3.62
CA SER A 177 7.53 -12.04 -4.49
C SER A 177 7.06 -11.72 -5.91
N ASP A 178 6.52 -10.52 -6.10
CA ASP A 178 6.10 -9.98 -7.41
C ASP A 178 5.07 -10.83 -8.17
N ASP A 179 3.92 -11.15 -7.54
CA ASP A 179 2.78 -11.85 -8.17
C ASP A 179 3.01 -13.37 -8.38
N GLN A 180 4.06 -13.93 -7.78
CA GLN A 180 4.47 -15.32 -8.01
C GLN A 180 3.83 -16.33 -7.05
N GLY A 181 3.12 -15.87 -6.02
CA GLY A 181 2.60 -16.73 -4.95
C GLY A 181 3.73 -17.40 -4.18
N VAL A 182 4.77 -16.62 -3.89
CA VAL A 182 5.93 -17.01 -3.11
C VAL A 182 6.05 -16.02 -1.96
N PRO A 183 5.39 -16.30 -0.82
CA PRO A 183 5.58 -15.55 0.40
C PRO A 183 7.06 -15.33 0.72
N ARG A 184 7.35 -14.12 1.20
CA ARG A 184 8.70 -13.71 1.60
C ARG A 184 8.67 -13.02 2.96
N CYS A 185 9.80 -13.13 3.65
CA CYS A 185 10.16 -12.28 4.78
C CYS A 185 11.47 -11.56 4.48
N SER A 186 11.52 -10.27 4.78
CA SER A 186 12.74 -9.47 4.71
C SER A 186 12.91 -8.64 5.97
N ASP A 187 14.16 -8.44 6.38
CA ASP A 187 14.52 -7.47 7.41
C ASP A 187 14.19 -6.04 6.94
N LEU A 188 13.48 -5.26 7.75
CA LEU A 188 13.07 -3.91 7.37
C LEU A 188 14.27 -3.00 7.17
N MET A 189 15.28 -3.05 8.05
CA MET A 189 16.36 -2.04 8.07
C MET A 189 17.43 -2.31 7.03
N THR A 190 17.70 -3.57 6.74
CA THR A 190 18.73 -3.98 5.78
C THR A 190 18.16 -4.33 4.42
N GLY A 191 16.86 -4.64 4.32
CA GLY A 191 16.24 -5.16 3.12
C GLY A 191 16.70 -6.58 2.76
N ALA A 192 17.43 -7.27 3.65
CA ALA A 192 17.88 -8.63 3.40
C ALA A 192 16.68 -9.60 3.45
N VAL A 193 16.50 -10.39 2.39
CA VAL A 193 15.52 -11.47 2.37
C VAL A 193 15.97 -12.58 3.32
N LYS A 194 15.16 -12.87 4.34
CA LYS A 194 15.42 -13.95 5.30
C LYS A 194 14.97 -15.30 4.75
N TRP A 195 13.79 -15.31 4.13
CA TRP A 195 13.27 -16.48 3.43
C TRP A 195 12.30 -16.09 2.33
N LYS A 196 12.20 -16.98 1.33
CA LYS A 196 11.21 -17.00 0.26
C LYS A 196 10.78 -18.45 0.07
N LYS A 197 9.52 -18.76 0.32
CA LYS A 197 9.03 -20.13 0.24
C LYS A 197 7.67 -20.18 -0.44
N ARG A 198 7.47 -21.23 -1.23
CA ARG A 198 6.19 -21.51 -1.87
C ARG A 198 5.37 -22.40 -0.92
N GLY A 199 4.21 -21.91 -0.52
CA GLY A 199 3.23 -22.64 0.29
C GLY A 199 2.15 -23.32 -0.56
N THR A 200 0.97 -23.50 0.03
CA THR A 200 -0.16 -24.16 -0.64
C THR A 200 -0.79 -23.33 -1.76
N GLY A 201 -0.99 -22.03 -1.57
CA GLY A 201 -1.66 -21.17 -2.56
C GLY A 201 -0.83 -20.83 -3.81
N ARG A 202 -1.49 -20.33 -4.86
CA ARG A 202 -0.87 -20.02 -6.16
C ARG A 202 -1.28 -18.64 -6.71
N GLY A 203 -0.38 -18.05 -7.51
CA GLY A 203 -0.55 -16.71 -8.09
C GLY A 203 -0.38 -15.60 -7.06
N SER A 204 -0.74 -14.36 -7.42
CA SER A 204 -0.65 -13.20 -6.51
C SER A 204 -1.15 -13.47 -5.11
N ALA A 205 -0.58 -12.78 -4.12
CA ALA A 205 -1.04 -12.92 -2.76
C ALA A 205 -1.30 -11.57 -2.08
N ALA A 206 -2.46 -11.44 -1.43
CA ALA A 206 -2.79 -10.40 -0.48
C ALA A 206 -2.48 -10.85 0.93
N THR A 207 -1.60 -10.12 1.61
CA THR A 207 -1.12 -10.48 2.94
C THR A 207 -1.61 -9.44 3.94
N ILE A 208 -2.31 -9.90 4.97
CA ILE A 208 -2.58 -9.12 6.20
C ILE A 208 -1.99 -9.86 7.40
N SER A 209 -1.91 -9.21 8.56
CA SER A 209 -1.45 -9.84 9.79
C SER A 209 -2.34 -9.52 10.98
N ALA A 210 -2.47 -10.49 11.88
CA ALA A 210 -3.14 -10.34 13.17
C ALA A 210 -2.62 -11.43 14.12
N ASP A 211 -2.50 -11.09 15.41
CA ASP A 211 -2.15 -12.03 16.49
C ASP A 211 -0.94 -12.93 16.19
N GLY A 212 0.16 -12.33 15.71
CA GLY A 212 1.40 -13.06 15.38
C GLY A 212 1.33 -13.95 14.14
N HIS A 213 0.24 -13.90 13.38
CA HIS A 213 0.04 -14.67 12.16
C HIS A 213 -0.09 -13.79 10.92
N LEU A 214 0.21 -14.38 9.78
CA LEU A 214 -0.04 -13.89 8.44
C LEU A 214 -1.27 -14.59 7.88
N TYR A 215 -2.19 -13.81 7.31
CA TYR A 215 -3.34 -14.30 6.55
C TYR A 215 -3.07 -13.93 5.09
N ILE A 216 -2.89 -14.95 4.26
CA ILE A 216 -2.41 -14.80 2.90
C ILE A 216 -3.47 -15.34 1.95
N LEU A 217 -4.20 -14.44 1.28
CA LEU A 217 -5.18 -14.79 0.26
C LEU A 217 -4.48 -14.82 -1.10
N PHE A 218 -4.43 -15.98 -1.72
CA PHE A 218 -3.84 -16.19 -3.02
C PHE A 218 -4.86 -16.00 -4.14
N ALA A 219 -4.39 -15.64 -5.33
CA ALA A 219 -5.18 -15.37 -6.51
C ALA A 219 -5.95 -16.60 -6.99
N ASP A 220 -5.49 -17.81 -6.67
CA ASP A 220 -6.27 -19.01 -6.94
C ASP A 220 -7.48 -19.18 -5.99
N GLY A 221 -7.63 -18.36 -4.95
CA GLY A 221 -8.71 -18.46 -3.95
C GLY A 221 -8.35 -19.28 -2.72
N THR A 222 -7.08 -19.67 -2.56
CA THR A 222 -6.61 -20.30 -1.33
C THR A 222 -6.33 -19.23 -0.29
N LEU A 223 -6.95 -19.34 0.89
CA LEU A 223 -6.53 -18.56 2.06
C LEU A 223 -5.62 -19.43 2.93
N VAL A 224 -4.46 -18.89 3.27
CA VAL A 224 -3.47 -19.53 4.14
C VAL A 224 -3.33 -18.75 5.44
N LEU A 225 -3.28 -19.46 6.57
CA LEU A 225 -2.76 -18.97 7.83
C LEU A 225 -1.32 -19.45 8.00
N ALA A 226 -0.38 -18.54 8.21
CA ALA A 226 1.00 -18.86 8.49
C ALA A 226 1.49 -18.08 9.72
N LYS A 227 2.53 -18.55 10.40
CA LYS A 227 3.17 -17.75 11.46
C LYS A 227 3.91 -16.57 10.85
N ALA A 228 3.86 -15.41 11.50
CA ALA A 228 4.73 -14.27 11.18
C ALA A 228 6.14 -14.48 11.78
N ASP A 229 6.78 -15.60 11.39
CA ASP A 229 8.07 -16.02 11.92
C ASP A 229 9.21 -15.58 10.98
N PRO A 230 10.18 -14.77 11.44
CA PRO A 230 11.28 -14.34 10.60
C PRO A 230 12.32 -15.44 10.34
N ALA A 231 12.30 -16.55 11.09
CA ALA A 231 13.22 -17.65 10.90
C ALA A 231 12.82 -18.53 9.70
N ASP A 232 11.52 -18.76 9.49
CA ASP A 232 11.04 -19.57 8.37
C ASP A 232 9.57 -19.33 8.03
N TYR A 233 9.15 -19.73 6.82
CA TYR A 233 7.74 -19.82 6.47
C TYR A 233 7.13 -21.08 7.11
N VAL A 234 6.20 -20.86 8.05
CA VAL A 234 5.49 -21.92 8.76
C VAL A 234 3.99 -21.80 8.51
N GLU A 235 3.49 -22.57 7.55
CA GLU A 235 2.06 -22.69 7.28
C GLU A 235 1.37 -23.46 8.42
N VAL A 236 0.29 -22.89 8.95
CA VAL A 236 -0.51 -23.47 10.04
C VAL A 236 -1.72 -24.21 9.49
N SER A 237 -2.44 -23.57 8.58
CA SER A 237 -3.63 -24.13 7.94
C SER A 237 -3.93 -23.40 6.64
N SER A 238 -4.77 -24.02 5.81
CA SER A 238 -5.28 -23.38 4.61
C SER A 238 -6.64 -23.95 4.24
N PHE A 239 -7.42 -23.17 3.49
CA PHE A 239 -8.66 -23.64 2.89
C PHE A 239 -8.94 -22.90 1.58
N LYS A 240 -9.81 -23.49 0.76
CA LYS A 240 -10.31 -22.85 -0.45
C LYS A 240 -11.50 -21.96 -0.10
N VAL A 241 -11.39 -20.67 -0.40
CA VAL A 241 -12.50 -19.74 -0.17
C VAL A 241 -13.71 -20.19 -1.01
N PRO A 242 -14.88 -20.42 -0.38
CA PRO A 242 -16.08 -20.78 -1.12
C PRO A 242 -16.44 -19.71 -2.15
N GLY A 243 -16.77 -20.15 -3.36
CA GLY A 243 -17.08 -19.26 -4.49
C GLY A 243 -15.88 -18.93 -5.38
N SER A 244 -14.64 -19.21 -4.96
CA SER A 244 -13.48 -19.00 -5.82
C SER A 244 -13.53 -19.92 -7.03
N GLY A 245 -13.20 -19.38 -8.21
CA GLY A 245 -13.37 -20.06 -9.49
C GLY A 245 -12.23 -19.79 -10.46
N SER A 246 -12.57 -19.54 -11.73
CA SER A 246 -11.58 -19.25 -12.77
C SER A 246 -11.05 -17.81 -12.71
N ARG A 247 -11.77 -16.89 -12.04
CA ARG A 247 -11.33 -15.51 -11.85
C ARG A 247 -10.36 -15.42 -10.65
N PRO A 248 -9.38 -14.52 -10.72
CA PRO A 248 -8.45 -14.32 -9.60
C PRO A 248 -9.12 -13.71 -8.35
N SER A 249 -8.84 -14.28 -7.19
CA SER A 249 -9.21 -13.71 -5.89
C SER A 249 -8.25 -12.59 -5.49
N TRP A 250 -8.57 -11.34 -5.87
CA TRP A 250 -7.72 -10.16 -5.63
C TRP A 250 -8.25 -9.17 -4.58
N ALA A 251 -9.47 -9.38 -4.07
CA ALA A 251 -10.01 -8.54 -3.02
C ALA A 251 -9.22 -8.73 -1.73
N HIS A 252 -8.75 -7.65 -1.11
CA HIS A 252 -7.95 -7.77 0.11
C HIS A 252 -8.81 -8.31 1.27
N PRO A 253 -8.29 -9.26 2.05
CA PRO A 253 -8.93 -9.68 3.29
C PRO A 253 -8.91 -8.54 4.31
N VAL A 254 -9.88 -8.51 5.23
CA VAL A 254 -9.93 -7.54 6.32
C VAL A 254 -10.28 -8.26 7.61
N ILE A 255 -9.58 -7.94 8.69
CA ILE A 255 -9.91 -8.42 10.04
C ILE A 255 -10.38 -7.22 10.88
N VAL A 256 -11.56 -7.33 11.48
CA VAL A 256 -12.12 -6.35 12.42
C VAL A 256 -12.75 -7.09 13.59
N ASP A 257 -12.39 -6.74 14.83
CA ASP A 257 -12.96 -7.30 16.06
C ASP A 257 -12.96 -8.84 16.14
N GLY A 258 -11.92 -9.45 15.57
CA GLY A 258 -11.77 -10.91 15.51
C GLY A 258 -12.58 -11.59 14.42
N LEU A 259 -13.19 -10.83 13.51
CA LEU A 259 -13.91 -11.35 12.34
C LEU A 259 -13.09 -11.12 11.08
N LEU A 260 -12.84 -12.20 10.33
CA LEU A 260 -12.21 -12.15 9.01
C LEU A 260 -13.28 -12.02 7.93
N TYR A 261 -13.21 -10.95 7.16
CA TYR A 261 -14.04 -10.70 6.00
C TYR A 261 -13.28 -11.00 4.72
N LEU A 262 -13.87 -11.82 3.87
CA LEU A 262 -13.38 -12.12 2.52
C LEU A 262 -14.45 -11.73 1.52
N ARG A 263 -14.03 -11.15 0.39
CA ARG A 263 -14.92 -10.91 -0.74
C ARG A 263 -14.48 -11.82 -1.89
N GLU A 264 -15.44 -12.55 -2.43
CA GLU A 264 -15.28 -13.34 -3.63
C GLU A 264 -16.43 -12.98 -4.57
N ASP A 265 -16.10 -12.38 -5.71
CA ASP A 265 -17.07 -11.85 -6.66
C ASP A 265 -18.16 -10.97 -5.98
N ASP A 266 -19.40 -11.46 -5.97
CA ASP A 266 -20.58 -10.79 -5.39
C ASP A 266 -20.93 -11.29 -3.99
N THR A 267 -20.09 -12.14 -3.39
CA THR A 267 -20.26 -12.71 -2.05
C THR A 267 -19.28 -12.09 -1.07
N ILE A 268 -19.75 -11.81 0.14
CA ILE A 268 -18.90 -11.49 1.29
C ILE A 268 -19.08 -12.61 2.32
N LEU A 269 -17.96 -13.22 2.71
CA LEU A 269 -17.89 -14.25 3.74
C LEU A 269 -17.33 -13.64 5.02
N CYS A 270 -17.80 -14.12 6.17
CA CYS A 270 -17.35 -13.68 7.48
C CYS A 270 -17.00 -14.92 8.31
N TYR A 271 -15.77 -14.99 8.81
CA TYR A 271 -15.28 -16.06 9.67
C TYR A 271 -14.97 -15.49 11.04
N ASP A 272 -15.46 -16.15 12.10
CA ASP A 272 -15.13 -15.77 13.47
C ASP A 272 -13.81 -16.42 13.89
N LEU A 273 -12.75 -15.62 14.02
CA LEU A 273 -11.42 -16.07 14.42
C LEU A 273 -11.30 -16.30 15.94
N ARG A 274 -12.31 -15.91 16.72
CA ARG A 274 -12.33 -16.07 18.17
C ARG A 274 -12.90 -17.43 18.58
N ALA A 275 -13.63 -18.08 17.67
CA ALA A 275 -14.14 -19.43 17.87
C ALA A 275 -12.96 -20.40 17.95
N LYS A 276 -12.92 -21.18 19.04
CA LYS A 276 -11.89 -22.19 19.27
C LYS A 276 -12.24 -23.51 18.61
#